data_AF-A0A800ERN9-F1
#
_entry.id   AF-A0A800ERN9-F1
#
_cell.length_a   1.000
_cell.length_b   1.000
_cell.length_c   1.000
_cell.angle_alpha   90.00
_cell.angle_beta   90.00
_cell.angle_gamma   90.00
#
_symmetry.space_group_name_H-M   'P 1'
#
loop_
_entity.id
_entity.type
_entity.pdbx_description
1 polymer ?
#
loop_
_entity_poly.entity_id
_entity_poly.type
_entity_poly.pdbx_seq_one_letter_code
_entity_poly.pdbx_strand_id
1 'polypeptide(L)'
;MYTRRAPSRARGISRWYAAKHLLEVGLSYRSHYLPRTRTGWMTTLAFLGLMALVQPPIVFWVDTRFGSDWVWGMPFLYVYLGAVYFALIGVLLWAVRRTGRA
;
A
#
# COMPACT_ATOMS: atom_id res chain seq x y z
N MET A 1 -50.07 -21.42 14.65
CA MET A 1 -50.77 -20.22 15.14
C MET A 1 -49.75 -19.41 15.95
N TYR A 2 -49.06 -18.44 15.35
CA TYR A 2 -47.96 -17.68 15.97
C TYR A 2 -48.30 -16.20 15.91
N THR A 3 -48.69 -15.60 17.04
CA THR A 3 -49.09 -14.18 17.09
C THR A 3 -47.84 -13.30 17.08
N ARG A 4 -47.56 -12.68 15.94
CA ARG A 4 -46.51 -11.66 15.80
C ARG A 4 -46.99 -10.38 16.49
N ARG A 5 -46.60 -10.15 17.75
CA ARG A 5 -46.80 -8.85 18.42
C ARG A 5 -45.89 -7.81 17.76
N ALA A 6 -46.48 -6.79 17.17
CA ALA A 6 -45.78 -5.58 16.77
C ALA A 6 -45.37 -4.78 18.02
N PRO A 7 -44.14 -4.26 18.12
CA PRO A 7 -43.78 -3.34 19.19
C PRO A 7 -44.43 -1.98 18.93
N SER A 8 -45.42 -1.65 19.75
CA SER A 8 -46.04 -0.33 19.81
C SER A 8 -45.12 0.67 20.51
N ARG A 9 -44.70 1.69 19.76
CA ARG A 9 -44.54 3.08 20.24
C ARG A 9 -43.50 3.31 21.35
N ALA A 10 -42.22 3.40 20.96
CA ALA A 10 -41.23 4.23 21.66
C ALA A 10 -41.10 5.58 20.93
N ARG A 11 -42.06 6.48 21.18
CA ARG A 11 -42.09 7.83 20.63
C ARG A 11 -41.30 8.74 21.57
N GLY A 12 -39.97 8.73 21.47
CA GLY A 12 -39.12 9.52 22.36
C GLY A 12 -37.63 9.23 22.30
N ILE A 13 -37.10 8.80 21.14
CA ILE A 13 -35.67 8.50 20.99
C ILE A 13 -35.05 9.62 20.16
N SER A 14 -34.65 10.66 20.89
CA SER A 14 -33.51 11.55 20.62
C SER A 14 -32.92 11.46 19.20
N ARG A 15 -33.27 12.44 18.34
CA ARG A 15 -32.55 12.75 17.08
C ARG A 15 -31.02 12.70 17.26
N TRP A 16 -30.55 13.04 18.46
CA TRP A 16 -29.16 12.98 18.89
C TRP A 16 -28.54 11.58 18.86
N TYR A 17 -29.27 10.51 19.21
CA TYR A 17 -28.75 9.14 19.15
C TYR A 17 -28.65 8.63 17.72
N ALA A 18 -29.65 8.92 16.88
CA ALA A 18 -29.59 8.59 15.46
C ALA A 18 -28.47 9.36 14.74
N ALA A 19 -28.30 10.65 15.04
CA ALA A 19 -27.21 11.47 14.51
C ALA A 19 -25.84 10.97 14.99
N LYS A 20 -25.71 10.57 16.26
CA LYS A 20 -24.47 10.01 16.80
C LYS A 20 -24.11 8.68 16.14
N HIS A 21 -25.08 7.78 15.96
CA HIS A 21 -24.85 6.53 15.22
C HIS A 21 -24.49 6.77 13.75
N LEU A 22 -25.15 7.72 13.08
CA LEU A 22 -24.82 8.08 11.70
C LEU A 22 -23.41 8.70 11.56
N LEU A 23 -23.00 9.50 12.54
CA LEU A 23 -21.63 10.04 12.61
C LEU A 23 -20.60 8.94 12.89
N GLU A 24 -20.88 7.99 13.79
CA GLU A 24 -20.00 6.86 14.08
C GLU A 24 -19.84 5.91 12.88
N VAL A 25 -20.91 5.68 12.11
CA VAL A 25 -20.86 4.84 10.90
C VAL A 25 -20.04 5.52 9.79
N GLY A 26 -20.12 6.85 9.66
CA GLY A 26 -19.32 7.61 8.69
C GLY A 26 -17.83 7.71 9.01
N LEU A 27 -17.44 7.64 10.29
CA LEU A 27 -16.04 7.72 10.73
C LEU A 27 -15.33 6.36 10.81
N SER A 28 -16.06 5.26 10.68
CA SER A 28 -15.47 3.90 10.61
C SER A 28 -15.09 3.50 9.18
N TYR A 29 -14.80 4.46 8.29
CA TYR A 29 -14.12 4.17 7.02
C TYR A 29 -12.63 3.99 7.27
N ARG A 30 -12.30 2.81 7.81
CA ARG A 30 -10.95 2.41 8.18
C ARG A 30 -10.15 2.19 6.90
N SER A 31 -9.30 3.16 6.54
CA SER A 31 -8.54 3.18 5.28
C SER A 31 -7.79 1.86 5.05
N HIS A 32 -8.24 1.08 4.05
CA HIS A 32 -7.60 -0.18 3.63
C HIS A 32 -6.31 0.07 2.85
N TYR A 33 -6.05 1.31 2.45
CA TYR A 33 -4.89 1.70 1.64
C TYR A 33 -3.60 1.85 2.46
N LEU A 34 -3.71 1.97 3.79
CA LEU A 34 -2.56 2.10 4.67
C LEU A 34 -2.13 0.72 5.19
N PRO A 35 -0.83 0.36 5.05
CA PRO A 35 -0.34 -0.91 5.57
C PRO A 35 -0.52 -0.95 7.09
N ARG A 36 -1.28 -1.93 7.57
CA ARG A 36 -1.61 -2.10 9.00
C ARG A 36 -0.55 -2.91 9.76
N THR A 37 0.31 -3.63 9.05
CA THR A 37 1.33 -4.53 9.61
C THR A 37 2.72 -3.96 9.41
N ARG A 38 3.66 -4.22 10.35
CA ARG A 38 5.08 -3.85 10.18
C ARG A 38 5.66 -4.41 8.89
N THR A 39 5.27 -5.63 8.53
CA THR A 39 5.63 -6.27 7.26
C THR A 39 5.15 -5.45 6.07
N GLY A 40 3.90 -4.99 6.08
CA GLY A 40 3.32 -4.12 5.05
C GLY A 40 4.11 -2.81 4.89
N TRP A 41 4.47 -2.19 6.01
CA TRP A 41 5.33 -1.00 6.00
C TRP A 41 6.72 -1.28 5.41
N MET A 42 7.35 -2.39 5.78
CA MET A 42 8.65 -2.77 5.21
C MET A 42 8.57 -2.99 3.69
N THR A 43 7.52 -3.66 3.19
CA THR A 43 7.29 -3.79 1.73
C THR A 43 7.13 -2.44 1.05
N THR A 44 6.32 -1.55 1.61
CA THR A 44 6.07 -0.23 1.01
C THR A 44 7.33 0.63 1.01
N LEU A 45 8.07 0.67 2.12
CA LEU A 45 9.32 1.43 2.20
C LEU A 45 10.40 0.86 1.27
N ALA A 46 10.51 -0.47 1.16
CA ALA A 46 11.43 -1.09 0.21
C ALA A 46 11.07 -0.75 -1.23
N PHE A 47 9.78 -0.81 -1.59
CA PHE A 47 9.30 -0.43 -2.92
C PHE A 47 9.57 1.05 -3.21
N LEU A 48 9.25 1.95 -2.28
CA LEU A 48 9.51 3.39 -2.44
C LEU A 48 11.00 3.70 -2.56
N GLY A 49 11.85 3.04 -1.77
CA GLY A 49 13.30 3.20 -1.87
C GLY A 49 13.85 2.75 -3.22
N LEU A 50 13.39 1.60 -3.73
CA LEU A 50 13.77 1.13 -5.06
C LEU A 50 13.20 2.03 -6.17
N MET A 51 11.97 2.53 -6.03
CA MET A 51 11.37 3.46 -6.98
C MET A 51 12.14 4.78 -7.05
N ALA A 52 12.68 5.25 -5.92
CA ALA A 52 13.53 6.44 -5.88
C ALA A 52 14.77 6.24 -6.76
N LEU A 53 15.41 5.07 -6.71
CA LEU A 53 16.61 4.76 -7.51
C LEU A 53 16.38 4.85 -9.03
N VAL A 54 15.16 4.61 -9.50
CA VAL A 54 14.80 4.67 -10.92
C VAL A 54 14.37 6.08 -11.35
N GLN A 55 14.30 7.04 -10.43
CA GLN A 55 13.90 8.41 -10.78
C GLN A 55 14.98 9.11 -11.63
N PRO A 56 14.58 10.00 -12.57
CA PRO A 56 15.51 10.69 -13.46
C PRO A 56 16.71 11.35 -12.76
N PRO A 57 16.54 12.05 -11.61
CA PRO A 57 17.67 12.66 -10.91
C PRO A 57 18.75 11.67 -10.48
N ILE A 58 18.35 10.48 -10.02
CA ILE A 58 19.31 9.45 -9.57
C ILE A 58 19.90 8.73 -10.77
N VAL A 59 19.09 8.39 -11.77
CA VAL A 59 19.55 7.72 -13.00
C VAL A 59 20.60 8.58 -13.72
N PHE A 60 20.35 9.88 -13.90
CA PHE A 60 21.32 10.79 -14.51
C PHE A 60 22.57 10.99 -13.65
N TRP A 61 22.44 11.00 -12.33
CA TRP A 61 23.58 11.05 -11.44
C TRP A 61 24.47 9.79 -11.58
N VAL A 62 23.85 8.60 -11.62
CA VAL A 62 24.54 7.32 -11.84
C VAL A 62 25.22 7.31 -13.21
N ASP A 63 24.53 7.73 -14.26
CA ASP A 63 25.08 7.79 -15.62
C ASP A 63 26.26 8.77 -15.73
N THR A 64 26.15 9.94 -15.10
CA THR A 64 27.25 10.92 -15.06
C THR A 64 28.46 10.37 -14.31
N ARG A 65 28.24 9.55 -13.27
CA ARG A 65 29.31 9.04 -12.41
C ARG A 65 29.96 7.76 -12.94
N PHE A 66 29.20 6.89 -13.59
CA PHE A 66 29.61 5.54 -13.98
C PHE A 66 29.33 5.22 -15.47
N GLY A 67 28.94 6.20 -16.30
CA GLY A 67 28.57 5.98 -17.70
C GLY A 67 29.71 5.47 -18.59
N SER A 68 30.96 5.66 -18.19
CA SER A 68 32.13 5.05 -18.84
C SER A 68 32.35 3.59 -18.49
N ASP A 69 31.66 3.07 -17.47
CA ASP A 69 31.92 1.74 -16.93
C ASP A 69 31.11 0.67 -17.67
N TRP A 70 31.77 -0.46 -17.88
CA TRP A 70 31.20 -1.60 -18.58
C TRP A 70 31.17 -2.81 -17.65
N VAL A 71 30.05 -3.52 -17.66
CA VAL A 71 29.80 -4.70 -16.84
C VAL A 71 29.34 -5.81 -17.77
N TRP A 72 30.13 -6.89 -17.86
CA TRP A 72 29.81 -8.04 -18.72
C TRP A 72 29.57 -7.69 -20.20
N GLY A 73 30.27 -6.66 -20.71
CA GLY A 73 30.11 -6.20 -22.09
C GLY A 73 28.86 -5.35 -22.34
N MET A 74 28.12 -4.98 -21.29
CA MET A 74 27.02 -4.02 -21.37
C MET A 74 27.36 -2.73 -20.58
N PRO A 75 26.85 -1.57 -21.00
CA PRO A 75 26.93 -0.33 -20.22
C PRO A 75 26.41 -0.55 -18.79
N PHE A 76 27.18 -0.08 -17.80
CA PHE A 76 26.85 -0.22 -16.37
C PHE A 76 25.41 0.21 -16.06
N LEU A 77 24.97 1.31 -16.66
CA LEU A 77 23.63 1.87 -16.48
C LEU A 77 22.53 0.83 -16.73
N TYR A 78 22.63 0.03 -17.79
CA TYR A 78 21.62 -0.98 -18.12
C TYR A 78 21.60 -2.14 -17.12
N VAL A 79 22.77 -2.57 -16.67
CA VAL A 79 22.88 -3.63 -15.65
C VAL A 79 22.31 -3.15 -14.31
N TYR A 80 22.63 -1.92 -13.93
CA TYR A 80 22.07 -1.25 -12.76
C TYR A 80 20.55 -1.18 -12.80
N LEU A 81 19.98 -0.61 -13.87
CA LEU A 81 18.53 -0.51 -14.04
C LEU A 81 17.87 -1.89 -14.06
N GLY A 82 18.46 -2.86 -14.77
CA GLY A 82 17.99 -4.24 -14.78
C GLY A 82 17.90 -4.82 -13.37
N ALA A 83 18.96 -4.72 -12.59
CA ALA A 83 18.99 -5.19 -11.20
C ALA A 83 17.92 -4.53 -10.32
N VAL A 84 17.74 -3.20 -10.44
CA VAL A 84 16.71 -2.47 -9.67
C VAL A 84 15.29 -2.89 -10.09
N TYR A 85 15.02 -3.07 -11.38
CA TYR A 85 13.72 -3.56 -11.85
C TYR A 85 13.44 -4.99 -11.38
N PHE A 86 14.41 -5.89 -11.42
CA PHE A 86 14.26 -7.24 -10.86
C PHE A 86 13.98 -7.19 -9.36
N ALA A 87 14.65 -6.30 -8.62
CA ALA A 87 14.38 -6.10 -7.20
C ALA A 87 12.96 -5.57 -6.94
N LEU A 88 12.46 -4.62 -7.75
CA LEU A 88 11.08 -4.11 -7.66
C LEU A 88 10.05 -5.24 -7.84
N ILE A 89 10.22 -6.05 -8.88
CA ILE A 89 9.38 -7.24 -9.12
C ILE A 89 9.49 -8.20 -7.92
N GLY A 90 10.70 -8.43 -7.41
CA GLY A 90 10.94 -9.26 -6.24
C GLY A 90 10.17 -8.79 -5.00
N VAL A 91 10.17 -7.48 -4.74
CA VAL A 91 9.42 -6.87 -3.63
C VAL A 91 7.91 -7.06 -3.81
N LEU A 92 7.39 -6.89 -5.03
CA LEU A 92 5.97 -7.12 -5.34
C LEU A 92 5.57 -8.60 -5.13
N LEU A 93 6.38 -9.53 -5.64
CA LEU A 93 6.16 -10.96 -5.44
C LEU A 93 6.23 -11.34 -3.95
N TRP A 94 7.16 -10.73 -3.20
CA TRP A 94 7.28 -10.93 -1.77
C TRP A 94 6.06 -10.40 -1.01
N ALA A 95 5.53 -9.24 -1.40
CA ALA A 95 4.33 -8.67 -0.83
C ALA A 95 3.12 -9.61 -1.02
N VAL A 96 2.89 -10.08 -2.25
CA VAL A 96 1.79 -11.02 -2.56
C VAL A 96 1.92 -12.32 -1.77
N ARG A 97 3.14 -12.89 -1.70
CA ARG A 97 3.39 -14.14 -0.94
C ARG A 97 3.16 -14.00 0.55
N ARG A 98 3.34 -12.81 1.13
CA ARG A 98 3.09 -12.58 2.56
C ARG A 98 1.62 -12.27 2.85
N THR A 99 0.92 -11.60 1.94
CA THR A 99 -0.50 -11.30 2.08
C THR A 99 -1.36 -12.55 1.87
N GLY A 100 -1.02 -13.42 0.92
CA GLY A 100 -1.77 -14.66 0.64
C GLY A 100 -1.61 -15.80 1.67
N ARG A 101 -0.88 -15.56 2.77
CA ARG A 101 -0.70 -16.53 3.88
C ARG A 101 -1.46 -16.11 5.16
N ALA A 102 -2.25 -15.04 5.09
CA ALA A 102 -3.01 -14.49 6.21
C ALA A 102 -4.49 -14.84 6.11
#